data_AF-A0A8S3J9N0-F1
#
_entry.id   AF-A0A8S3J9N0-F1
#
_cell.length_a   1.000
_cell.length_b   1.000
_cell.length_c   1.000
_cell.angle_alpha   90.00
_cell.angle_beta   90.00
_cell.angle_gamma   90.00
#
_symmetry.space_group_name_H-M   'P 1'
#
loop_
_entity.id
_entity.type
_entity.pdbx_description
1 polymer ?
#
loop_
_entity_poly.entity_id
_entity_poly.type
_entity_poly.pdbx_seq_one_letter_code
_entity_poly.pdbx_strand_id
1 'polypeptide(L)'
;EITRFEDLPNEIIFDILNYLTLEHTHCSFIDLNSRLSSLIRSSNNLTLIFDEKLDRLLMESYKFQLVHLIIDTSNECDLAQFFNLHSLIIYNRNLNHITQIRPKTLPNLVNLLFLLKSDFKV
;
A
#
# COMPACT_ATOMS: atom_id res chain seq x y z
N GLU A 1 -8.50 32.10 2.50
CA GLU A 1 -7.10 31.64 2.65
C GLU A 1 -7.11 30.23 3.20
N ILE A 2 -6.19 29.37 2.74
CA ILE A 2 -5.95 28.05 3.32
C ILE A 2 -4.96 28.29 4.46
N THR A 3 -5.40 28.09 5.70
CA THR A 3 -4.57 28.38 6.88
C THR A 3 -4.15 27.13 7.62
N ARG A 4 -4.86 26.02 7.36
CA ARG A 4 -4.65 24.72 7.98
C ARG A 4 -4.59 23.64 6.90
N PHE A 5 -3.93 22.52 7.20
CA PHE A 5 -3.89 21.37 6.30
C PHE A 5 -5.30 20.84 6.01
N GLU A 6 -6.17 20.91 7.01
CA GLU A 6 -7.57 20.53 6.97
C GLU A 6 -8.44 21.45 6.11
N ASP A 7 -7.91 22.57 5.62
CA ASP A 7 -8.60 23.45 4.68
C ASP A 7 -8.31 23.06 3.22
N LEU A 8 -7.39 22.11 2.98
CA LEU A 8 -7.05 21.67 1.63
C LEU A 8 -8.24 20.98 0.94
N PRO A 9 -8.45 21.24 -0.37
CA PRO A 9 -9.41 20.50 -1.18
C PRO A 9 -9.15 18.99 -1.15
N ASN A 10 -10.21 18.19 -1.32
CA ASN A 10 -10.11 16.73 -1.26
C ASN A 10 -9.15 16.18 -2.31
N GLU A 11 -9.14 16.78 -3.50
CA GLU A 11 -8.30 16.40 -4.64
C GLU A 11 -6.82 16.51 -4.27
N ILE A 12 -6.43 17.62 -3.64
CA ILE A 12 -5.05 17.84 -3.20
C ILE A 12 -4.66 16.85 -2.09
N ILE A 13 -5.58 16.54 -1.19
CA ILE A 13 -5.33 15.54 -0.14
C ILE A 13 -5.10 14.17 -0.77
N PHE A 14 -5.96 13.73 -1.71
CA PHE A 14 -5.75 12.46 -2.41
C PHE A 14 -4.40 12.40 -3.13
N ASP A 15 -4.01 13.49 -3.79
CA ASP A 15 -2.71 13.58 -4.44
C ASP A 15 -1.56 13.43 -3.44
N ILE A 16 -1.64 14.07 -2.27
CA ILE A 16 -0.64 13.92 -1.20
C ILE A 16 -0.58 12.47 -0.70
N LEU A 17 -1.74 11.84 -0.46
CA LEU A 17 -1.80 10.47 0.03
C LEU A 17 -1.14 9.46 -0.92
N ASN A 18 -1.14 9.73 -2.23
CA ASN A 18 -0.48 8.86 -3.22
C ASN A 18 1.05 8.78 -3.04
N TYR A 19 1.68 9.75 -2.37
CA TYR A 19 3.12 9.75 -2.08
C TYR A 19 3.46 9.11 -0.74
N LEU A 20 2.47 8.66 0.01
CA LEU A 20 2.63 8.08 1.34
C LEU A 20 2.30 6.59 1.34
N THR A 21 2.91 5.88 2.28
CA THR A 21 2.52 4.49 2.58
C THR A 21 1.20 4.48 3.36
N LEU A 22 0.53 3.32 3.37
CA LEU A 22 -0.68 3.09 4.16
C LEU A 22 -0.43 3.41 5.64
N GLU A 23 0.70 2.94 6.18
CA GLU A 23 1.05 3.16 7.58
C GLU A 23 1.19 4.65 7.90
N HIS A 24 1.98 5.39 7.11
CA HIS A 24 2.12 6.84 7.30
C HIS A 24 0.79 7.57 7.14
N THR A 25 0.00 7.19 6.14
CA THR A 25 -1.33 7.76 5.91
C THR A 25 -2.26 7.53 7.09
N HIS A 26 -2.33 6.30 7.57
CA HIS A 26 -3.20 5.92 8.67
C HIS A 26 -2.77 6.61 9.97
N CYS A 27 -1.53 6.40 10.40
CA CYS A 27 -1.04 6.91 11.68
C CYS A 27 -1.01 8.44 11.75
N SER A 28 -0.79 9.12 10.62
CA SER A 28 -0.70 10.59 10.63
C SER A 28 -2.06 11.27 10.52
N PHE A 29 -3.03 10.68 9.81
CA PHE A 29 -4.25 11.41 9.41
C PHE A 29 -5.57 10.80 9.87
N ILE A 30 -5.62 9.52 10.30
CA ILE A 30 -6.90 8.83 10.56
C ILE A 30 -7.71 9.48 11.70
N ASP A 31 -7.04 10.02 12.73
CA ASP A 31 -7.69 10.58 13.92
C ASP A 31 -7.64 12.12 13.98
N LEU A 32 -7.13 12.79 12.94
CA LEU A 32 -7.03 14.25 12.93
C LEU A 32 -8.42 14.90 12.86
N ASN A 33 -9.28 14.43 11.97
CA ASN A 33 -10.69 14.80 11.91
C ASN A 33 -11.47 13.83 11.02
N SER A 34 -12.78 13.82 11.19
CA SER A 34 -13.69 12.89 10.48
C SER A 34 -13.66 13.01 8.96
N ARG A 35 -13.38 14.21 8.40
CA ARG A 35 -13.25 14.39 6.95
C ARG A 35 -12.05 13.61 6.43
N LEU A 36 -10.88 13.76 7.05
CA LEU A 36 -9.67 13.02 6.67
C LEU A 36 -9.86 11.52 6.87
N SER A 37 -10.47 11.09 7.98
CA SER A 37 -10.76 9.67 8.19
C SER A 37 -11.61 9.08 7.05
N SER A 38 -12.63 9.83 6.61
CA SER A 38 -13.49 9.44 5.50
C SER A 38 -12.75 9.38 4.17
N LEU A 39 -11.88 10.36 3.89
CA LEU A 39 -11.06 10.40 2.68
C LEU A 39 -10.09 9.21 2.62
N ILE A 40 -9.41 8.89 3.71
CA ILE A 40 -8.48 7.75 3.76
C ILE A 40 -9.21 6.44 3.53
N ARG A 41 -10.38 6.24 4.17
CA ARG A 41 -11.21 5.04 3.99
C ARG A 41 -11.85 4.93 2.61
N SER A 42 -11.92 6.01 1.85
CA SER A 42 -12.42 6.02 0.47
C SER A 42 -11.31 6.06 -0.58
N SER A 43 -10.04 6.17 -0.14
CA SER A 43 -8.90 6.12 -1.05
C SER A 43 -8.76 4.71 -1.62
N ASN A 44 -8.61 4.63 -2.94
CA ASN A 44 -8.48 3.39 -3.69
C ASN A 44 -7.10 3.26 -4.35
N ASN A 45 -6.13 4.07 -3.95
CA ASN A 45 -4.79 4.09 -4.54
C ASN A 45 -3.72 4.07 -3.45
N LEU A 46 -3.87 3.12 -2.53
CA LEU A 46 -2.99 3.02 -1.37
C LEU A 46 -1.79 2.11 -1.66
N THR A 47 -0.64 2.50 -1.09
CA THR A 47 0.61 1.75 -1.18
C THR A 47 0.94 1.09 0.15
N LEU A 48 1.05 -0.23 0.17
CA LEU A 48 1.48 -0.99 1.35
C LEU A 48 2.94 -1.42 1.23
N ILE A 49 3.71 -1.22 2.29
CA ILE A 49 4.99 -1.92 2.49
C ILE A 49 4.70 -3.08 3.45
N PHE A 50 4.90 -4.30 2.96
CA PHE A 50 4.73 -5.53 3.72
C PHE A 50 6.08 -5.97 4.30
N ASP A 51 6.16 -5.91 5.62
CA ASP A 51 7.31 -6.37 6.39
C ASP A 51 6.87 -7.15 7.64
N GLU A 52 7.84 -7.54 8.47
CA GLU A 52 7.59 -8.29 9.71
C GLU A 52 6.86 -7.52 10.80
N LYS A 53 6.90 -6.18 10.73
CA LYS A 53 6.35 -5.28 11.74
C LYS A 53 4.95 -4.79 11.35
N LEU A 54 4.51 -5.09 10.14
CA LEU A 54 3.21 -4.67 9.63
C LEU A 54 2.08 -5.10 10.58
N ASP A 55 1.27 -4.12 10.97
CA ASP A 55 0.03 -4.36 11.68
C ASP A 55 -0.97 -5.10 10.77
N ARG A 56 -1.25 -6.35 11.13
CA ARG A 56 -2.19 -7.21 10.39
C ARG A 56 -3.62 -6.65 10.41
N LEU A 57 -4.04 -5.99 11.49
CA LEU A 57 -5.38 -5.39 11.56
C LEU A 57 -5.50 -4.20 10.61
N LEU A 58 -4.42 -3.41 10.50
CA LEU A 58 -4.34 -2.33 9.53
C LEU A 58 -4.41 -2.90 8.10
N MET A 59 -3.58 -3.88 7.77
CA MET A 59 -3.62 -4.53 6.45
C MET A 59 -5.02 -5.05 6.11
N GLU A 60 -5.66 -5.78 7.03
CA GLU A 60 -7.00 -6.33 6.83
C GLU A 60 -8.06 -5.26 6.56
N SER A 61 -7.94 -4.10 7.20
CA SER A 61 -8.88 -2.99 7.04
C SER A 61 -8.80 -2.34 5.65
N TYR A 62 -7.65 -2.45 4.97
CA TYR A 62 -7.38 -1.74 3.72
C TYR A 62 -7.06 -2.65 2.53
N LYS A 63 -6.98 -3.98 2.70
CA LYS A 63 -6.49 -4.90 1.64
C LYS A 63 -7.21 -4.79 0.29
N PHE A 64 -8.49 -4.43 0.29
CA PHE A 64 -9.26 -4.24 -0.94
C PHE A 64 -9.00 -2.90 -1.64
N GLN A 65 -8.38 -1.93 -0.96
CA GLN A 65 -8.03 -0.61 -1.51
C GLN A 65 -6.56 -0.54 -1.96
N LEU A 66 -5.78 -1.57 -1.68
CA LEU A 66 -4.36 -1.62 -2.03
C LEU A 66 -4.19 -1.85 -3.52
N VAL A 67 -3.52 -0.89 -4.16
CA VAL A 67 -3.17 -0.92 -5.58
C VAL A 67 -1.68 -1.19 -5.77
N HIS A 68 -0.86 -0.75 -4.82
CA HIS A 68 0.58 -0.94 -4.83
C HIS A 68 1.02 -1.71 -3.58
N LEU A 69 1.85 -2.73 -3.79
CA LEU A 69 2.39 -3.57 -2.73
C LEU A 69 3.90 -3.70 -2.92
N ILE A 70 4.63 -3.46 -1.84
CA ILE A 70 6.07 -3.62 -1.76
C ILE A 70 6.34 -4.65 -0.68
N ILE A 71 6.99 -5.76 -1.03
CA ILE A 71 7.38 -6.80 -0.08
C ILE A 71 8.88 -6.62 0.21
N ASP A 72 9.22 -6.18 1.43
CA ASP A 72 10.62 -5.91 1.84
C ASP A 72 11.24 -7.04 2.69
N THR A 73 10.52 -8.15 2.85
CA THR A 73 11.01 -9.32 3.62
C THR A 73 10.87 -10.60 2.80
N SER A 74 11.67 -11.61 3.14
CA SER A 74 11.57 -12.94 2.53
C SER A 74 10.43 -13.78 3.12
N ASN A 75 9.57 -13.20 3.96
CA ASN A 75 8.51 -13.92 4.64
C ASN A 75 7.31 -14.17 3.73
N GLU A 76 6.53 -15.18 4.09
CA GLU A 76 5.35 -15.58 3.34
C GLU A 76 4.25 -14.50 3.45
N CYS A 77 4.19 -13.64 2.43
CA CYS A 77 3.02 -12.82 2.15
C CYS A 77 2.04 -13.64 1.30
N ASP A 78 0.75 -13.65 1.68
CA ASP A 78 -0.31 -14.27 0.90
C ASP A 78 -0.88 -13.25 -0.11
N LEU A 79 -0.39 -13.33 -1.34
CA LEU A 79 -0.75 -12.44 -2.43
C LEU A 79 -2.22 -12.56 -2.85
N ALA A 80 -2.91 -13.67 -2.50
CA ALA A 80 -4.32 -13.85 -2.84
C ALA A 80 -5.24 -12.86 -2.12
N GLN A 81 -4.75 -12.21 -1.07
CA GLN A 81 -5.51 -11.21 -0.30
C GLN A 81 -5.59 -9.85 -1.03
N PHE A 82 -4.73 -9.61 -2.02
CA PHE A 82 -4.59 -8.31 -2.70
C PHE A 82 -5.09 -8.38 -4.15
N PHE A 83 -6.39 -8.66 -4.32
CA PHE A 83 -6.98 -8.86 -5.66
C PHE A 83 -6.94 -7.60 -6.55
N ASN A 84 -6.97 -6.41 -5.94
CA ASN A 84 -6.97 -5.12 -6.65
C ASN A 84 -5.56 -4.58 -6.95
N LEU A 85 -4.53 -5.41 -6.76
CA LEU A 85 -3.16 -5.01 -6.94
C LEU A 85 -2.83 -4.77 -8.43
N HIS A 86 -2.33 -3.58 -8.73
CA HIS A 86 -1.84 -3.22 -10.06
C HIS A 86 -0.31 -3.20 -10.15
N SER A 87 0.37 -3.01 -9.01
CA SER A 87 1.83 -2.96 -8.94
C SER A 87 2.36 -3.79 -7.78
N LEU A 88 3.33 -4.65 -8.07
CA LEU A 88 4.01 -5.48 -7.09
C LEU A 88 5.52 -5.31 -7.20
N ILE A 89 6.16 -4.91 -6.10
CA ILE A 89 7.61 -4.88 -5.96
C ILE A 89 7.99 -5.91 -4.90
N ILE A 90 8.91 -6.82 -5.22
CA ILE A 90 9.39 -7.83 -4.28
C ILE A 90 10.90 -7.71 -4.15
N TYR A 91 11.36 -7.40 -2.95
CA TYR A 91 12.75 -7.52 -2.56
C TYR A 91 13.05 -8.96 -2.13
N ASN A 92 14.23 -9.46 -2.48
CA ASN A 92 14.74 -10.77 -2.03
C ASN A 92 13.73 -11.92 -2.24
N ARG A 93 13.20 -12.04 -3.46
CA ARG A 93 12.15 -13.03 -3.79
C ARG A 93 12.54 -14.46 -3.40
N ASN A 94 11.56 -15.23 -2.95
CA ASN A 94 11.67 -16.66 -2.72
C ASN A 94 10.76 -17.44 -3.70
N LEU A 95 10.79 -18.78 -3.63
CA LEU A 95 9.96 -19.63 -4.49
C LEU A 95 8.45 -19.44 -4.22
N ASN A 96 8.06 -19.21 -2.96
CA ASN A 96 6.66 -19.02 -2.59
C ASN A 96 6.06 -17.80 -3.31
N HIS A 97 6.76 -16.66 -3.31
CA HIS A 97 6.36 -15.46 -4.05
C HIS A 97 6.12 -15.77 -5.54
N ILE A 98 7.04 -16.50 -6.17
CA ILE A 98 6.93 -16.85 -7.60
C ILE A 98 5.72 -17.75 -7.87
N THR A 99 5.44 -18.71 -6.98
CA THR A 99 4.33 -19.64 -7.18
C THR A 99 2.96 -18.97 -7.07
N GLN A 100 2.85 -17.91 -6.26
CA GLN A 100 1.61 -17.17 -6.04
C GLN A 100 1.29 -16.17 -7.15
N ILE A 101 2.31 -15.67 -7.88
CA ILE A 101 2.12 -14.73 -8.99
C ILE A 101 1.52 -15.48 -10.19
N ARG A 102 0.20 -15.47 -10.25
CA ARG A 102 -0.62 -16.07 -11.30
C ARG A 102 -1.73 -15.10 -11.70
N PRO A 103 -2.16 -15.10 -12.98
CA PRO A 103 -3.28 -14.26 -13.43
C PRO A 103 -4.57 -14.48 -12.63
N LYS A 104 -4.79 -15.68 -12.08
CA LYS A 104 -5.96 -15.96 -11.23
C LYS A 104 -5.86 -15.33 -9.83
N THR A 105 -4.63 -15.21 -9.30
CA THR A 105 -4.37 -14.65 -7.97
C THR A 105 -4.30 -13.13 -8.01
N LEU A 106 -3.64 -12.58 -9.04
CA LEU A 106 -3.40 -11.15 -9.23
C LEU A 106 -3.87 -10.73 -10.64
N PRO A 107 -5.18 -10.69 -10.90
CA PRO A 107 -5.71 -10.47 -12.25
C PRO A 107 -5.49 -9.05 -12.78
N ASN A 108 -5.35 -8.08 -11.87
CA ASN A 108 -5.18 -6.66 -12.22
C ASN A 108 -3.70 -6.24 -12.27
N LEU A 109 -2.76 -7.17 -12.07
CA LEU A 109 -1.34 -6.84 -11.99
C LEU A 109 -0.81 -6.40 -13.35
N VAL A 110 -0.38 -5.15 -13.43
CA VAL A 110 0.22 -4.55 -14.63
C VAL A 110 1.74 -4.48 -14.50
N ASN A 111 2.22 -4.13 -13.30
CA ASN A 111 3.64 -3.90 -13.05
C ASN A 111 4.19 -4.91 -12.03
N LEU A 112 5.25 -5.61 -12.40
CA LEU A 112 5.96 -6.54 -11.52
C LEU A 112 7.46 -6.24 -11.58
N LEU A 113 8.05 -6.00 -10.41
CA LEU A 113 9.48 -5.75 -10.27
C LEU A 113 10.09 -6.65 -9.20
N PHE A 114 11.24 -7.23 -9.51
CA PHE A 114 12.05 -7.98 -8.56
C PHE A 114 13.35 -7.23 -8.32
N LEU A 115 13.65 -6.96 -7.05
CA LEU A 115 14.82 -6.21 -6.65
C LEU A 115 15.66 -7.02 -5.65
N LEU A 116 16.95 -6.76 -5.61
CA LEU A 116 17.80 -7.18 -4.50
C LEU A 116 17.85 -6.03 -3.50
N LYS A 117 17.83 -6.32 -2.20
CA LYS A 117 17.87 -5.29 -1.16
C LYS A 117 19.16 -4.44 -1.19
N SER A 118 20.18 -4.89 -1.92
CA SER A 118 21.39 -4.12 -2.23
C SER A 118 21.18 -2.94 -3.18
N ASP A 119 20.06 -2.93 -3.92
CA ASP A 119 19.84 -1.99 -5.03
C ASP A 119 19.25 -0.65 -4.57
N PHE A 120 18.92 -0.49 -3.28
CA PHE A 120 18.40 0.74 -2.69
C PHE A 120 19.01 1.01 -1.31
N LYS A 121 19.96 1.96 -1.26
CA LYS A 121 20.18 2.81 -0.08
C LYS A 121 19.60 4.18 -0.43
N VAL A 122 18.52 4.56 0.23
CA VAL A 122 18.09 5.97 0.35
C VAL A 122 18.31 6.36 1.80
#